data_AF-A0A0G0KSN5-F1
#
_entry.id   AF-A0A0G0KSN5-F1
#
_cell.length_a   1.000
_cell.length_b   1.000
_cell.length_c   1.000
_cell.angle_alpha   90.00
_cell.angle_beta   90.00
_cell.angle_gamma   90.00
#
_symmetry.space_group_name_H-M   'P 1'
#
loop_
_entity.id
_entity.type
_entity.pdbx_description
1 polymer ?
#
loop_
_entity_poly.entity_id
_entity_poly.type
_entity_poly.pdbx_seq_one_letter_code
_entity_poly.pdbx_strand_id
1 'polypeptide(L)'
;MLTSLTNKWWFWWLVVGIVLRLILIPITFHPDLWGHSSVAYFFAYEGRLNIYDHLASLSTTHPLVRSMGVGDIFIYPPLTYFTLGIFRFLVRPFADPNFMPMIWSEVPKALSFPTLHWHLFLFKFPYLFIDIAIAFIFAKFFGQEKRKLAFALWIINPLTLYATFMLGQIDILPTFFVILSLYFLKQKKYRASLISLGIGGAYKSFPLLFILPAAFILGRTFKEKIKYILWGLIPYFLTVAPYLASSTFRQMVLFSPKSTKMLFMGWNVSGAEVIFPFIILLSFLYLHSYYAQNKLSVFSYEFLIMLLTLSITHYHPQWFLWLTPFLLIYLIKSNFKYSLLIISMFLTWLIITLFFEASLSYGLFSPIFPSLSQATSLSDVVNNYTNVFQIKSVVRSFFAGGSIYLSYLFFRNNSIDKDI
;
A
#
# COMPACT_ATOMS: atom_id res chain seq x y z
N MET A 1 -8.63 36.97 -7.59
CA MET A 1 -8.85 35.51 -7.41
C MET A 1 -7.54 34.73 -7.30
N LEU A 2 -6.55 34.95 -8.17
CA LEU A 2 -5.22 34.30 -8.02
C LEU A 2 -4.50 34.71 -6.72
N THR A 3 -4.46 36.00 -6.39
CA THR A 3 -3.87 36.52 -5.13
C THR A 3 -4.50 35.92 -3.88
N SER A 4 -5.81 35.63 -3.89
CA SER A 4 -6.48 34.98 -2.76
C SER A 4 -6.17 33.48 -2.62
N LEU A 5 -5.78 32.82 -3.72
CA LEU A 5 -5.37 31.41 -3.72
C LEU A 5 -3.91 31.25 -3.31
N THR A 6 -3.02 32.09 -3.81
CA THR A 6 -1.58 32.07 -3.48
C THR A 6 -1.32 32.31 -1.99
N ASN A 7 -2.22 33.03 -1.31
CA ASN A 7 -2.15 33.29 0.13
C ASN A 7 -2.62 32.11 0.99
N LYS A 8 -3.17 31.04 0.41
CA LYS A 8 -3.57 29.86 1.18
C LYS A 8 -2.34 29.07 1.63
N TRP A 9 -2.33 28.64 2.89
CA TRP A 9 -1.22 27.92 3.52
C TRP A 9 -0.77 26.64 2.80
N TRP A 10 -1.65 26.03 2.00
CA TRP A 10 -1.42 24.79 1.24
C TRP A 10 -0.97 25.04 -0.21
N PHE A 11 -1.12 26.24 -0.76
CA PHE A 11 -1.02 26.47 -2.21
C PHE A 11 0.33 26.07 -2.79
N TRP A 12 1.42 26.64 -2.29
CA TRP A 12 2.76 26.38 -2.83
C TRP A 12 3.21 24.93 -2.62
N TRP A 13 2.86 24.33 -1.47
CA TRP A 13 3.13 22.90 -1.22
C TRP A 13 2.36 22.00 -2.18
N LEU A 14 1.12 22.35 -2.50
CA LEU A 14 0.32 21.62 -3.48
C LEU A 14 0.92 21.75 -4.88
N VAL A 15 1.32 22.96 -5.29
CA VAL A 15 1.96 23.20 -6.59
C VAL A 15 3.23 22.37 -6.74
N VAL A 16 4.15 22.46 -5.77
CA VAL A 16 5.40 21.68 -5.78
C VAL A 16 5.10 20.18 -5.83
N GLY A 17 4.17 19.72 -4.99
CA GLY A 17 3.77 18.31 -4.95
C GLY A 17 3.20 17.81 -6.28
N ILE A 18 2.32 18.59 -6.92
CA ILE A 18 1.74 18.25 -8.22
C ILE A 18 2.83 18.22 -9.29
N VAL A 19 3.69 19.25 -9.37
CA VAL A 19 4.76 19.32 -10.37
C VAL A 19 5.69 18.11 -10.27
N LEU A 20 6.11 17.72 -9.06
CA LEU A 20 6.94 16.52 -8.86
C LEU A 20 6.27 15.26 -9.43
N ARG A 21 4.96 15.08 -9.21
CA ARG A 21 4.22 13.92 -9.71
C ARG A 21 4.08 13.96 -11.23
N LEU A 22 3.70 15.11 -11.80
CA LEU A 22 3.54 15.26 -13.25
C LEU A 22 4.85 15.02 -14.00
N ILE A 23 6.01 15.36 -13.40
CA ILE A 23 7.33 15.04 -13.96
C ILE A 23 7.63 13.54 -13.86
N LEU A 24 7.42 12.93 -12.68
CA LEU A 24 7.83 11.53 -12.44
C LEU A 24 6.95 10.51 -13.19
N ILE A 25 5.64 10.76 -13.25
CA ILE A 25 4.65 9.84 -13.81
C ILE A 25 5.06 9.28 -15.20
N PRO A 26 5.35 10.12 -16.23
CA PRO A 26 5.60 9.63 -17.59
C PRO A 26 7.00 9.05 -17.79
N ILE A 27 7.96 9.36 -16.92
CA ILE A 27 9.37 9.00 -17.13
C ILE A 27 9.84 7.79 -16.32
N THR A 28 8.94 7.20 -15.54
CA THR A 28 9.24 6.06 -14.67
C THR A 28 8.28 4.91 -14.91
N PHE A 29 8.74 3.68 -14.73
CA PHE A 29 7.94 2.49 -15.04
C PHE A 29 8.37 1.26 -14.23
N HIS A 30 7.39 0.51 -13.75
CA HIS A 30 7.58 -0.82 -13.15
C HIS A 30 6.68 -1.86 -13.86
N PRO A 31 7.16 -3.09 -14.14
CA PRO A 31 6.41 -4.13 -14.85
C PRO A 31 5.02 -4.46 -14.30
N ASP A 32 4.82 -4.43 -12.98
CA ASP A 32 3.49 -4.63 -12.35
C ASP A 32 2.38 -3.76 -12.95
N LEU A 33 2.72 -2.55 -13.44
CA LEU A 33 1.75 -1.64 -14.04
C LEU A 33 1.08 -2.25 -15.29
N TRP A 34 1.79 -3.08 -16.05
CA TRP A 34 1.21 -3.83 -17.18
C TRP A 34 0.15 -4.79 -16.72
N GLY A 35 0.36 -5.46 -15.59
CA GLY A 35 -0.62 -6.34 -15.00
C GLY A 35 -1.92 -5.63 -14.63
N HIS A 36 -1.78 -4.55 -13.85
CA HIS A 36 -2.91 -3.71 -13.43
C HIS A 36 -3.65 -3.12 -14.64
N SER A 37 -2.89 -2.66 -15.64
CA SER A 37 -3.43 -2.06 -16.86
C SER A 37 -4.13 -3.08 -17.75
N SER A 38 -3.71 -4.34 -17.73
CA SER A 38 -4.35 -5.42 -18.49
C SER A 38 -5.73 -5.74 -17.93
N VAL A 39 -5.89 -5.81 -16.60
CA VAL A 39 -7.23 -5.95 -15.99
C VAL A 39 -8.11 -4.76 -16.33
N ALA A 40 -7.56 -3.57 -16.16
CA ALA A 40 -8.29 -2.34 -16.42
C ALA A 40 -8.76 -2.26 -17.88
N TYR A 41 -7.98 -2.81 -18.82
CA TYR A 41 -8.35 -2.92 -20.23
C TYR A 41 -9.58 -3.80 -20.43
N PHE A 42 -9.58 -5.03 -19.91
CA PHE A 42 -10.71 -5.96 -20.05
C PHE A 42 -12.01 -5.38 -19.50
N PHE A 43 -11.95 -4.62 -18.41
CA PHE A 43 -13.11 -3.90 -17.91
C PHE A 43 -13.54 -2.77 -18.86
N ALA A 44 -12.64 -1.85 -19.20
CA ALA A 44 -12.98 -0.59 -19.86
C ALA A 44 -13.23 -0.69 -21.37
N TYR A 45 -12.66 -1.68 -22.04
CA TYR A 45 -12.79 -1.88 -23.49
C TYR A 45 -13.66 -3.08 -23.84
N GLU A 46 -13.66 -4.14 -23.02
CA GLU A 46 -14.44 -5.36 -23.29
C GLU A 46 -15.63 -5.58 -22.35
N GLY A 47 -15.82 -4.74 -21.33
CA GLY A 47 -16.95 -4.86 -20.40
C GLY A 47 -16.90 -6.08 -19.48
N ARG A 48 -15.71 -6.65 -19.23
CA ARG A 48 -15.55 -7.84 -18.37
C ARG A 48 -15.67 -7.47 -16.89
N LEU A 49 -16.72 -7.99 -16.23
CA LEU A 49 -16.94 -7.78 -14.79
C LEU A 49 -16.33 -8.90 -13.91
N ASN A 50 -16.24 -10.12 -14.45
CA ASN A 50 -15.60 -11.25 -13.77
C ASN A 50 -14.22 -11.52 -14.36
N ILE A 51 -13.25 -10.71 -13.92
CA ILE A 51 -11.88 -10.81 -14.41
C ILE A 51 -11.22 -12.14 -14.05
N TYR A 52 -11.52 -12.71 -12.88
CA TYR A 52 -10.88 -13.94 -12.41
C TYR A 52 -11.18 -15.12 -13.33
N ASP A 53 -12.46 -15.39 -13.59
CA ASP A 53 -12.84 -16.50 -14.48
C ASP A 53 -12.50 -16.19 -15.94
N HIS A 54 -12.60 -14.91 -16.36
CA HIS A 54 -12.20 -14.51 -17.69
C HIS A 54 -10.72 -14.81 -17.96
N LEU A 55 -9.83 -14.43 -17.05
CA LEU A 55 -8.40 -14.70 -17.18
C LEU A 55 -8.09 -16.20 -17.18
N ALA A 56 -8.78 -16.98 -16.34
CA ALA A 56 -8.64 -18.44 -16.34
C ALA A 56 -9.13 -19.08 -17.64
N SER A 57 -10.07 -18.44 -18.35
CA SER A 57 -10.60 -18.92 -19.64
C SER A 57 -9.74 -18.55 -20.86
N LEU A 58 -8.73 -17.69 -20.69
CA LEU A 58 -7.85 -17.31 -21.81
C LEU A 58 -7.02 -18.52 -22.27
N SER A 59 -6.96 -18.72 -23.58
CA SER A 59 -6.11 -19.75 -24.19
C SER A 59 -4.65 -19.57 -23.78
N THR A 60 -3.91 -20.67 -23.66
CA THR A 60 -2.45 -20.66 -23.45
C THR A 60 -1.70 -19.95 -24.58
N THR A 61 -2.32 -19.84 -25.76
CA THR A 61 -1.79 -19.10 -26.91
C THR A 61 -2.12 -17.60 -26.90
N HIS A 62 -2.96 -17.13 -25.98
CA HIS A 62 -3.32 -15.71 -25.87
C HIS A 62 -2.06 -14.87 -25.56
N PRO A 63 -1.82 -13.73 -26.22
CA PRO A 63 -0.60 -12.93 -26.05
C PRO A 63 -0.27 -12.61 -24.59
N LEU A 64 -1.26 -12.12 -23.82
CA LEU A 64 -1.10 -11.81 -22.39
C LEU A 64 -0.62 -13.01 -21.57
N VAL A 65 -1.22 -14.19 -21.81
CA VAL A 65 -0.89 -15.41 -21.06
C VAL A 65 0.53 -15.85 -21.40
N ARG A 66 0.90 -15.81 -22.69
CA ARG A 66 2.24 -16.18 -23.16
C ARG A 66 3.33 -15.25 -22.65
N SER A 67 3.06 -13.94 -22.60
CA SER A 67 4.09 -12.94 -22.29
C SER A 67 4.25 -12.63 -20.81
N MET A 68 3.15 -12.65 -20.05
CA MET A 68 3.13 -12.20 -18.65
C MET A 68 2.72 -13.30 -17.66
N GLY A 69 2.03 -14.33 -18.14
CA GLY A 69 1.35 -15.29 -17.28
C GLY A 69 0.14 -14.68 -16.56
N VAL A 70 -0.62 -15.53 -15.86
CA VAL A 70 -1.83 -15.12 -15.11
C VAL A 70 -1.77 -15.45 -13.62
N GLY A 71 -0.78 -16.23 -13.16
CA GLY A 71 -0.72 -16.73 -11.79
C GLY A 71 -0.32 -15.69 -10.72
N ASP A 72 0.56 -14.75 -11.05
CA ASP A 72 1.17 -13.83 -10.07
C ASP A 72 0.67 -12.38 -10.16
N ILE A 73 -0.06 -12.05 -11.22
CA ILE A 73 -0.37 -10.66 -11.57
C ILE A 73 -1.74 -10.21 -11.03
N PHE A 74 -2.62 -11.16 -10.75
CA PHE A 74 -4.04 -10.91 -10.51
C PHE A 74 -4.50 -11.31 -9.10
N ILE A 75 -3.78 -10.84 -8.08
CA ILE A 75 -3.92 -11.23 -6.67
C ILE A 75 -4.81 -10.32 -5.80
N TYR A 76 -5.40 -9.28 -6.36
CA TYR A 76 -6.15 -8.28 -5.60
C TYR A 76 -7.64 -8.62 -5.49
N PRO A 77 -8.33 -8.17 -4.42
CA PRO A 77 -9.78 -8.30 -4.32
C PRO A 77 -10.51 -7.41 -5.34
N PRO A 78 -11.82 -7.66 -5.57
CA PRO A 78 -12.50 -7.16 -6.77
C PRO A 78 -12.58 -5.63 -6.88
N LEU A 79 -12.68 -4.93 -5.75
CA LEU A 79 -12.80 -3.46 -5.74
C LEU A 79 -11.57 -2.77 -6.36
N THR A 80 -10.39 -3.36 -6.21
CA THR A 80 -9.18 -2.90 -6.90
C THR A 80 -9.39 -2.87 -8.41
N TYR A 81 -9.84 -3.98 -8.99
CA TYR A 81 -10.01 -4.09 -10.44
C TYR A 81 -11.13 -3.23 -10.98
N PHE A 82 -12.24 -3.12 -10.25
CA PHE A 82 -13.29 -2.19 -10.61
C PHE A 82 -12.81 -0.74 -10.59
N THR A 83 -12.02 -0.36 -9.59
CA THR A 83 -11.49 1.01 -9.51
C THR A 83 -10.50 1.30 -10.64
N LEU A 84 -9.59 0.37 -10.92
CA LEU A 84 -8.66 0.49 -12.04
C LEU A 84 -9.39 0.52 -13.40
N GLY A 85 -10.42 -0.31 -13.56
CA GLY A 85 -11.28 -0.32 -14.73
C GLY A 85 -12.03 1.00 -14.92
N ILE A 86 -12.59 1.58 -13.86
CA ILE A 86 -13.23 2.90 -13.88
C ILE A 86 -12.20 3.98 -14.23
N PHE A 87 -11.02 3.96 -13.61
CA PHE A 87 -9.93 4.88 -13.94
C PHE A 87 -9.57 4.80 -15.43
N ARG A 88 -9.45 3.58 -15.96
CA ARG A 88 -9.20 3.35 -17.38
C ARG A 88 -10.33 3.88 -18.26
N PHE A 89 -11.58 3.63 -17.88
CA PHE A 89 -12.75 4.10 -18.61
C PHE A 89 -12.78 5.63 -18.72
N LEU A 90 -12.44 6.34 -17.64
CA LEU A 90 -12.38 7.81 -17.63
C LEU A 90 -11.28 8.39 -18.54
N VAL A 91 -10.14 7.72 -18.66
CA VAL A 91 -9.03 8.18 -19.50
C VAL A 91 -9.04 7.60 -20.92
N ARG A 92 -9.92 6.63 -21.19
CA ARG A 92 -10.04 5.94 -22.49
C ARG A 92 -10.15 6.89 -23.70
N PRO A 93 -10.91 8.01 -23.66
CA PRO A 93 -10.97 8.94 -24.80
C PRO A 93 -9.61 9.51 -25.22
N PHE A 94 -8.61 9.44 -24.34
CA PHE A 94 -7.26 9.95 -24.57
C PHE A 94 -6.22 8.84 -24.77
N ALA A 95 -6.60 7.57 -24.61
CA ALA A 95 -5.70 6.43 -24.70
C ALA A 95 -5.87 5.69 -26.04
N ASP A 96 -4.77 5.13 -26.56
CA ASP A 96 -4.81 4.23 -27.71
C ASP A 96 -5.38 2.87 -27.25
N PRO A 97 -6.52 2.40 -27.80
CA PRO A 97 -7.08 1.10 -27.47
C PRO A 97 -6.14 -0.06 -27.80
N ASN A 98 -5.25 0.10 -28.79
CA ASN A 98 -4.33 -0.96 -29.19
C ASN A 98 -3.07 -1.04 -28.32
N PHE A 99 -2.84 -0.07 -27.44
CA PHE A 99 -1.61 -0.02 -26.63
C PHE A 99 -1.41 -1.28 -25.79
N MET A 100 -2.42 -1.71 -25.03
CA MET A 100 -2.29 -2.92 -24.19
C MET A 100 -2.16 -4.21 -25.03
N PRO A 101 -2.98 -4.45 -26.08
CA PRO A 101 -2.77 -5.56 -27.01
C PRO A 101 -1.37 -5.62 -27.64
N MET A 102 -0.80 -4.46 -28.00
CA MET A 102 0.59 -4.38 -28.51
C MET A 102 1.60 -4.76 -27.42
N ILE A 103 1.44 -4.25 -26.19
CA ILE A 103 2.31 -4.62 -25.06
C ILE A 103 2.30 -6.13 -24.83
N TRP A 104 1.12 -6.77 -24.83
CA TRP A 104 1.03 -8.23 -24.65
C TRP A 104 1.74 -9.01 -25.75
N SER A 105 1.76 -8.47 -26.97
CA SER A 105 2.36 -9.15 -28.12
C SER A 105 3.87 -8.92 -28.19
N GLU A 106 4.35 -7.76 -27.75
CA GLU A 106 5.75 -7.33 -27.90
C GLU A 106 6.33 -6.69 -26.62
N VAL A 107 6.17 -7.33 -25.45
CA VAL A 107 6.71 -6.83 -24.16
C VAL A 107 8.17 -6.33 -24.26
N PRO A 108 9.11 -7.02 -24.95
CA PRO A 108 10.50 -6.54 -25.07
C PRO A 108 10.65 -5.18 -25.78
N LYS A 109 9.68 -4.81 -26.64
CA LYS A 109 9.67 -3.53 -27.38
C LYS A 109 8.78 -2.48 -26.71
N ALA A 110 8.16 -2.78 -25.56
CA ALA A 110 7.28 -1.85 -24.85
C ALA A 110 7.93 -0.47 -24.62
N LEU A 111 9.24 -0.45 -24.34
CA LEU A 111 9.99 0.77 -24.06
C LEU A 111 10.23 1.66 -25.30
N SER A 112 10.12 1.11 -26.51
CA SER A 112 10.32 1.86 -27.76
C SER A 112 9.02 2.40 -28.37
N PHE A 113 7.86 2.15 -27.75
CA PHE A 113 6.58 2.63 -28.26
C PHE A 113 6.49 4.15 -28.16
N PRO A 114 6.20 4.88 -29.26
CA PRO A 114 6.15 6.34 -29.25
C PRO A 114 5.16 6.93 -28.25
N THR A 115 4.09 6.20 -27.96
CA THR A 115 3.01 6.64 -27.06
C THR A 115 3.21 6.16 -25.61
N LEU A 116 4.34 5.53 -25.27
CA LEU A 116 4.61 4.96 -23.94
C LEU A 116 4.42 5.99 -22.84
N HIS A 117 5.12 7.12 -22.90
CA HIS A 117 5.10 8.16 -21.87
C HIS A 117 3.69 8.70 -21.62
N TRP A 118 2.90 8.85 -22.69
CA TRP A 118 1.51 9.28 -22.60
C TRP A 118 0.63 8.24 -21.90
N HIS A 119 0.81 6.96 -22.21
CA HIS A 119 0.07 5.89 -21.54
C HIS A 119 0.48 5.73 -20.07
N LEU A 120 1.77 5.82 -19.76
CA LEU A 120 2.25 5.88 -18.37
C LEU A 120 1.60 7.05 -17.62
N PHE A 121 1.47 8.20 -18.29
CA PHE A 121 0.73 9.35 -17.77
C PHE A 121 -0.71 9.03 -17.43
N LEU A 122 -1.48 8.60 -18.42
CA LEU A 122 -2.91 8.33 -18.25
C LEU A 122 -3.18 7.26 -17.19
N PHE A 123 -2.31 6.25 -17.05
CA PHE A 123 -2.59 5.12 -16.16
C PHE A 123 -2.36 5.45 -14.69
N LYS A 124 -1.42 6.36 -14.41
CA LYS A 124 -1.09 6.78 -13.04
C LYS A 124 -1.78 8.08 -12.62
N PHE A 125 -2.20 8.90 -13.59
CA PHE A 125 -2.82 10.22 -13.34
C PHE A 125 -4.01 10.17 -12.37
N PRO A 126 -4.94 9.20 -12.43
CA PRO A 126 -6.06 9.13 -11.48
C PRO A 126 -5.65 9.04 -10.00
N TYR A 127 -4.48 8.47 -9.69
CA TYR A 127 -3.97 8.42 -8.33
C TYR A 127 -3.65 9.80 -7.75
N LEU A 128 -3.42 10.81 -8.59
CA LEU A 128 -3.15 12.19 -8.17
C LEU A 128 -4.32 12.76 -7.35
N PHE A 129 -5.56 12.49 -7.76
CA PHE A 129 -6.74 12.98 -7.05
C PHE A 129 -6.88 12.34 -5.67
N ILE A 130 -6.61 11.03 -5.59
CA ILE A 130 -6.62 10.30 -4.32
C ILE A 130 -5.55 10.85 -3.38
N ASP A 131 -4.35 11.04 -3.89
CA ASP A 131 -3.22 11.51 -3.09
C ASP A 131 -3.40 12.97 -2.59
N ILE A 132 -3.95 13.86 -3.42
CA ILE A 132 -4.33 15.22 -2.99
C ILE A 132 -5.42 15.15 -1.92
N ALA A 133 -6.42 14.27 -2.07
CA ALA A 133 -7.45 14.07 -1.06
C ALA A 133 -6.84 13.58 0.26
N ILE A 134 -5.87 12.66 0.22
CA ILE A 134 -5.13 12.23 1.41
C ILE A 134 -4.45 13.43 2.05
N ALA A 135 -3.69 14.23 1.30
CA ALA A 135 -2.96 15.38 1.86
C ALA A 135 -3.88 16.30 2.67
N PHE A 136 -5.08 16.60 2.16
CA PHE A 136 -6.05 17.43 2.86
C PHE A 136 -6.69 16.75 4.07
N ILE A 137 -7.04 15.46 4.00
CA ILE A 137 -7.63 14.71 5.10
C ILE A 137 -6.60 14.50 6.22
N PHE A 138 -5.39 14.11 5.84
CA PHE A 138 -4.25 13.96 6.73
C PHE A 138 -3.95 15.28 7.45
N ALA A 139 -3.95 16.41 6.74
CA ALA A 139 -3.78 17.72 7.37
C ALA A 139 -4.92 18.04 8.37
N LYS A 140 -6.17 17.70 8.05
CA LYS A 140 -7.33 17.88 8.95
C LYS A 140 -7.28 16.97 10.19
N PHE A 141 -6.47 15.92 10.17
CA PHE A 141 -6.19 15.12 11.36
C PHE A 141 -5.46 15.93 12.45
N PHE A 142 -4.80 17.05 12.11
CA PHE A 142 -4.08 17.89 13.06
C PHE A 142 -4.80 19.21 13.36
N GLY A 143 -4.45 19.84 14.48
CA GLY A 143 -4.88 21.21 14.81
C GLY A 143 -4.25 22.24 13.86
N GLN A 144 -4.74 23.48 13.92
CA GLN A 144 -4.34 24.54 12.96
C GLN A 144 -2.82 24.73 12.88
N GLU A 145 -2.12 24.69 14.01
CA GLU A 145 -0.67 24.89 14.10
C GLU A 145 0.14 23.85 13.29
N LYS A 146 -0.25 22.57 13.37
CA LYS A 146 0.48 21.45 12.74
C LYS A 146 -0.07 21.07 11.37
N ARG A 147 -1.20 21.66 10.96
CA ARG A 147 -1.92 21.35 9.72
C ARG A 147 -1.07 21.56 8.47
N LYS A 148 -0.39 22.70 8.38
CA LYS A 148 0.50 23.03 7.24
C LYS A 148 1.65 22.03 7.13
N LEU A 149 2.25 21.70 8.27
CA LEU A 149 3.36 20.75 8.33
C LEU A 149 2.93 19.33 7.92
N ALA A 150 1.80 18.85 8.43
CA ALA A 150 1.26 17.54 8.05
C ALA A 150 0.97 17.44 6.54
N PHE A 151 0.38 18.49 5.96
CA PHE A 151 0.15 18.56 4.52
C PHE A 151 1.46 18.53 3.73
N ALA A 152 2.44 19.36 4.13
CA ALA A 152 3.73 19.45 3.46
C ALA A 152 4.44 18.09 3.49
N LEU A 153 4.55 17.47 4.67
CA LEU A 153 5.19 16.17 4.85
C LEU A 153 4.54 15.06 4.02
N TRP A 154 3.21 15.06 3.87
CA TRP A 154 2.53 14.10 3.01
C TRP A 154 2.79 14.37 1.52
N ILE A 155 2.55 15.61 1.06
CA ILE A 155 2.59 15.90 -0.37
C ILE A 155 4.00 15.82 -0.95
N ILE A 156 5.05 16.04 -0.15
CA ILE A 156 6.45 15.88 -0.59
C ILE A 156 7.05 14.52 -0.20
N ASN A 157 6.26 13.61 0.35
CA ASN A 157 6.74 12.32 0.83
C ASN A 157 7.42 11.51 -0.30
N PRO A 158 8.74 11.23 -0.22
CA PRO A 158 9.45 10.51 -1.26
C PRO A 158 8.89 9.10 -1.47
N LEU A 159 8.32 8.49 -0.43
CA LEU A 159 7.75 7.15 -0.55
C LEU A 159 6.45 7.14 -1.35
N THR A 160 5.58 8.14 -1.18
CA THR A 160 4.36 8.24 -1.99
C THR A 160 4.71 8.52 -3.45
N LEU A 161 5.70 9.40 -3.69
CA LEU A 161 6.24 9.64 -5.03
C LEU A 161 6.74 8.34 -5.67
N TYR A 162 7.58 7.61 -4.95
CA TYR A 162 8.14 6.33 -5.38
C TYR A 162 7.05 5.26 -5.62
N ALA A 163 6.29 4.91 -4.59
CA ALA A 163 5.38 3.76 -4.63
C ALA A 163 4.20 3.99 -5.60
N THR A 164 3.64 5.19 -5.62
CA THR A 164 2.42 5.46 -6.39
C THR A 164 2.73 6.02 -7.77
N PHE A 165 3.61 7.02 -7.86
CA PHE A 165 3.82 7.75 -9.12
C PHE A 165 5.00 7.22 -9.92
N MET A 166 6.03 6.67 -9.27
CA MET A 166 7.13 6.02 -9.98
C MET A 166 6.77 4.58 -10.39
N LEU A 167 6.39 3.74 -9.43
CA LEU A 167 6.01 2.35 -9.72
C LEU A 167 4.63 2.24 -10.39
N GLY A 168 3.67 3.08 -10.02
CA GLY A 168 2.26 2.92 -10.43
C GLY A 168 1.45 1.98 -9.54
N GLN A 169 1.88 1.72 -8.29
CA GLN A 169 1.21 0.78 -7.40
C GLN A 169 -0.07 1.35 -6.78
N ILE A 170 -1.05 0.47 -6.59
CA ILE A 170 -2.37 0.78 -6.05
C ILE A 170 -2.40 1.04 -4.53
N ASP A 171 -1.29 0.84 -3.82
CA ASP A 171 -1.21 0.88 -2.34
C ASP A 171 -1.67 2.22 -1.72
N ILE A 172 -1.79 3.28 -2.52
CA ILE A 172 -2.38 4.56 -2.12
C ILE A 172 -3.88 4.45 -1.79
N LEU A 173 -4.60 3.54 -2.46
CA LEU A 173 -6.04 3.36 -2.29
C LEU A 173 -6.40 2.80 -0.91
N PRO A 174 -5.88 1.64 -0.45
CA PRO A 174 -6.15 1.18 0.90
C PRO A 174 -5.59 2.13 1.96
N THR A 175 -4.43 2.77 1.72
CA THR A 175 -3.85 3.77 2.62
C THR A 175 -4.76 4.99 2.80
N PHE A 176 -5.42 5.48 1.73
CA PHE A 176 -6.43 6.53 1.82
C PHE A 176 -7.54 6.16 2.80
N PHE A 177 -8.06 4.94 2.71
CA PHE A 177 -9.14 4.48 3.58
C PHE A 177 -8.72 4.26 5.03
N VAL A 178 -7.45 3.90 5.28
CA VAL A 178 -6.89 3.87 6.64
C VAL A 178 -6.81 5.28 7.23
N ILE A 179 -6.30 6.26 6.48
CA ILE A 179 -6.24 7.67 6.93
C ILE A 179 -7.65 8.24 7.14
N LEU A 180 -8.59 7.89 6.26
CA LEU A 180 -9.99 8.27 6.39
C LEU A 180 -10.64 7.65 7.64
N SER A 181 -10.30 6.38 7.96
CA SER A 181 -10.72 5.73 9.19
C SER A 181 -10.26 6.52 10.42
N LEU A 182 -8.97 6.86 10.49
CA LEU A 182 -8.40 7.66 11.58
C LEU A 182 -9.07 9.04 11.69
N TYR A 183 -9.35 9.69 10.57
CA TYR A 183 -10.06 10.97 10.54
C TYR A 183 -11.50 10.87 11.08
N PHE A 184 -12.24 9.80 10.75
CA PHE A 184 -13.58 9.57 11.30
C PHE A 184 -13.54 9.15 12.77
N LEU A 185 -12.55 8.36 13.17
CA LEU A 185 -12.30 7.98 14.56
C LEU A 185 -12.12 9.24 15.42
N LYS A 186 -11.28 10.19 14.98
CA LYS A 186 -11.08 11.47 15.67
C LYS A 186 -12.36 12.30 15.81
N GLN A 187 -13.27 12.20 14.84
CA GLN A 187 -14.60 12.82 14.90
C GLN A 187 -15.64 12.02 15.70
N LYS A 188 -15.23 10.92 16.36
CA LYS A 188 -16.10 9.97 17.06
C LYS A 188 -17.17 9.32 16.15
N LYS A 189 -16.95 9.28 14.83
CA LYS A 189 -17.81 8.64 13.82
C LYS A 189 -17.41 7.18 13.62
N TYR A 190 -17.54 6.36 14.66
CA TYR A 190 -17.00 4.98 14.71
C TYR A 190 -17.49 4.07 13.57
N ARG A 191 -18.79 4.12 13.23
CA ARG A 191 -19.33 3.35 12.10
C ARG A 191 -18.63 3.69 10.78
N ALA A 192 -18.43 4.97 10.50
CA ALA A 192 -17.77 5.43 9.28
C ALA A 192 -16.28 5.05 9.26
N SER A 193 -15.62 5.08 10.42
CA SER A 193 -14.25 4.60 10.58
C SER A 193 -14.13 3.12 10.21
N LEU A 194 -14.96 2.24 10.79
CA LEU A 194 -14.89 0.81 10.50
C LEU A 194 -15.31 0.47 9.06
N ILE A 195 -16.34 1.13 8.52
CA ILE A 195 -16.69 0.98 7.09
C ILE A 195 -15.50 1.38 6.21
N SER A 196 -14.76 2.43 6.56
CA SER A 196 -13.56 2.83 5.81
C SER A 196 -12.49 1.74 5.84
N LEU A 197 -12.22 1.12 7.00
CA LEU A 197 -11.30 -0.03 7.08
C LEU A 197 -11.76 -1.20 6.20
N GLY A 198 -13.06 -1.50 6.17
CA GLY A 198 -13.63 -2.52 5.31
C GLY A 198 -13.44 -2.24 3.81
N ILE A 199 -13.66 -1.00 3.39
CA ILE A 199 -13.41 -0.57 2.00
C ILE A 199 -11.92 -0.67 1.68
N GLY A 200 -11.04 -0.23 2.58
CA GLY A 200 -9.60 -0.43 2.44
C GLY A 200 -9.22 -1.90 2.27
N GLY A 201 -9.82 -2.78 3.09
CA GLY A 201 -9.71 -4.23 2.99
C GLY A 201 -10.11 -4.80 1.63
N ALA A 202 -11.13 -4.21 1.00
CA ALA A 202 -11.59 -4.59 -0.35
C ALA A 202 -10.61 -4.19 -1.46
N TYR A 203 -9.67 -3.27 -1.20
CA TYR A 203 -8.54 -3.02 -2.10
C TYR A 203 -7.35 -3.95 -1.82
N LYS A 204 -7.05 -4.17 -0.54
CA LYS A 204 -5.95 -5.01 -0.08
C LYS A 204 -6.20 -5.39 1.37
N SER A 205 -5.93 -6.63 1.77
CA SER A 205 -6.46 -7.16 3.04
C SER A 205 -5.86 -6.58 4.33
N PHE A 206 -4.75 -5.82 4.29
CA PHE A 206 -4.07 -5.37 5.51
C PHE A 206 -4.92 -4.50 6.46
N PRO A 207 -5.83 -3.60 5.99
CA PRO A 207 -6.69 -2.83 6.89
C PRO A 207 -7.70 -3.70 7.66
N LEU A 208 -7.96 -4.93 7.21
CA LEU A 208 -8.83 -5.87 7.94
C LEU A 208 -8.22 -6.28 9.28
N LEU A 209 -6.88 -6.25 9.40
CA LEU A 209 -6.18 -6.54 10.65
C LEU A 209 -6.51 -5.53 11.76
N PHE A 210 -7.00 -4.34 11.40
CA PHE A 210 -7.33 -3.27 12.33
C PHE A 210 -8.75 -3.38 12.91
N ILE A 211 -9.64 -4.13 12.26
CA ILE A 211 -11.06 -4.17 12.61
C ILE A 211 -11.29 -4.73 14.01
N LEU A 212 -10.60 -5.83 14.37
CA LEU A 212 -10.76 -6.46 15.68
C LEU A 212 -10.33 -5.55 16.84
N PRO A 213 -9.09 -5.01 16.88
CA PRO A 213 -8.70 -4.13 17.98
C PRO A 213 -9.56 -2.86 18.03
N ALA A 214 -9.90 -2.28 16.87
CA ALA A 214 -10.81 -1.13 16.82
C ALA A 214 -12.18 -1.46 17.44
N ALA A 215 -12.79 -2.59 17.07
CA ALA A 215 -14.08 -2.99 17.61
C ALA A 215 -14.03 -3.30 19.12
N PHE A 216 -12.96 -3.92 19.60
CA PHE A 216 -12.79 -4.29 21.01
C PHE A 216 -12.61 -3.08 21.94
N ILE A 217 -11.96 -2.02 21.45
CA ILE A 217 -11.75 -0.77 22.18
C ILE A 217 -12.99 0.11 22.11
N LEU A 218 -13.63 0.21 20.94
CA LEU A 218 -14.78 1.11 20.73
C LEU A 218 -16.08 0.55 21.32
N GLY A 219 -16.24 -0.79 21.34
CA GLY A 219 -17.45 -1.45 21.83
C GLY A 219 -17.43 -1.68 23.34
N ARG A 220 -18.43 -1.16 24.06
CA ARG A 220 -18.55 -1.32 25.52
C ARG A 220 -19.15 -2.66 25.91
N THR A 221 -20.06 -3.18 25.07
CA THR A 221 -20.71 -4.49 25.27
C THR A 221 -20.27 -5.48 24.20
N PHE A 222 -20.42 -6.78 24.47
CA PHE A 222 -20.18 -7.83 23.47
C PHE A 222 -20.99 -7.59 22.17
N LYS A 223 -22.26 -7.22 22.30
CA LYS A 223 -23.14 -6.88 21.16
C LYS A 223 -22.59 -5.71 20.34
N GLU A 224 -22.07 -4.66 20.98
CA GLU A 224 -21.44 -3.55 20.27
C GLU A 224 -20.15 -3.94 19.56
N LYS A 225 -19.30 -4.75 20.20
CA LYS A 225 -18.07 -5.28 19.58
C LYS A 225 -18.42 -6.06 18.31
N ILE A 226 -19.38 -6.98 18.36
CA ILE A 226 -19.85 -7.72 17.19
C ILE A 226 -20.43 -6.79 16.12
N LYS A 227 -21.27 -5.83 16.50
CA LYS A 227 -21.82 -4.82 15.57
C LYS A 227 -20.71 -4.06 14.84
N TYR A 228 -19.65 -3.67 15.55
CA TYR A 228 -18.51 -2.98 14.97
C TYR A 228 -17.67 -3.87 14.05
N ILE A 229 -17.43 -5.12 14.43
CA ILE A 229 -16.79 -6.11 13.54
C ILE A 229 -17.57 -6.23 12.23
N LEU A 230 -18.91 -6.36 12.32
CA LEU A 230 -19.77 -6.44 11.13
C LEU A 230 -19.68 -5.18 10.27
N TRP A 231 -19.70 -3.98 10.86
CA TRP A 231 -19.51 -2.74 10.08
C TRP A 231 -18.18 -2.69 9.34
N GLY A 232 -17.12 -3.23 9.94
CA GLY A 232 -15.81 -3.35 9.30
C GLY A 232 -15.77 -4.39 8.18
N LEU A 233 -16.47 -5.51 8.33
CA LEU A 233 -16.38 -6.62 7.38
C LEU A 233 -17.38 -6.53 6.22
N ILE A 234 -18.51 -5.84 6.39
CA ILE A 234 -19.55 -5.72 5.37
C ILE A 234 -19.01 -5.24 4.01
N PRO A 235 -18.23 -4.14 3.89
CA PRO A 235 -17.77 -3.68 2.58
C PRO A 235 -16.87 -4.70 1.86
N TYR A 236 -16.01 -5.39 2.62
CA TYR A 236 -15.17 -6.45 2.08
C TYR A 236 -16.02 -7.60 1.54
N PHE A 237 -16.95 -8.13 2.35
CA PHE A 237 -17.80 -9.24 1.94
C PHE A 237 -18.74 -8.88 0.79
N LEU A 238 -19.29 -7.65 0.74
CA LEU A 238 -20.14 -7.21 -0.37
C LEU A 238 -19.41 -7.24 -1.71
N THR A 239 -18.12 -6.90 -1.72
CA THR A 239 -17.32 -6.89 -2.96
C THR A 239 -16.81 -8.29 -3.33
N VAL A 240 -16.53 -9.13 -2.33
CA VAL A 240 -15.96 -10.47 -2.53
C VAL A 240 -17.02 -11.55 -2.77
N ALA A 241 -18.20 -11.45 -2.16
CA ALA A 241 -19.24 -12.49 -2.21
C ALA A 241 -19.61 -12.97 -3.62
N PRO A 242 -19.74 -12.10 -4.64
CA PRO A 242 -20.06 -12.55 -6.01
C PRO A 242 -19.03 -13.50 -6.63
N TYR A 243 -17.79 -13.53 -6.10
CA TYR A 243 -16.66 -14.27 -6.66
C TYR A 243 -16.29 -15.51 -5.85
N LEU A 244 -16.93 -15.76 -4.69
CA LEU A 244 -16.58 -16.88 -3.81
C LEU A 244 -16.76 -18.26 -4.46
N ALA A 245 -17.68 -18.39 -5.42
CA ALA A 245 -17.90 -19.63 -6.17
C ALA A 245 -16.74 -19.96 -7.12
N SER A 246 -16.00 -18.94 -7.60
CA SER A 246 -14.86 -19.13 -8.49
C SER A 246 -13.70 -19.81 -7.74
N SER A 247 -13.25 -20.97 -8.23
CA SER A 247 -12.04 -21.63 -7.75
C SER A 247 -10.81 -20.75 -7.99
N THR A 248 -10.74 -20.11 -9.14
CA THR A 248 -9.67 -19.18 -9.53
C THR A 248 -9.56 -18.02 -8.54
N PHE A 249 -10.68 -17.36 -8.22
CA PHE A 249 -10.69 -16.26 -7.26
C PHE A 249 -10.14 -16.69 -5.90
N ARG A 250 -10.61 -17.84 -5.38
CA ARG A 250 -10.15 -18.36 -4.08
C ARG A 250 -8.64 -18.59 -4.08
N GLN A 251 -8.10 -19.22 -5.13
CA GLN A 251 -6.67 -19.51 -5.23
C GLN A 251 -5.82 -18.25 -5.42
N MET A 252 -6.22 -17.35 -6.33
CA MET A 252 -5.44 -16.17 -6.69
C MET A 252 -5.50 -15.05 -5.65
N VAL A 253 -6.62 -14.89 -4.94
CA VAL A 253 -6.83 -13.76 -4.02
C VAL A 253 -6.78 -14.20 -2.55
N LEU A 254 -7.64 -15.14 -2.15
CA LEU A 254 -7.75 -15.51 -0.72
C LEU A 254 -6.53 -16.30 -0.25
N PHE A 255 -6.04 -17.23 -1.07
CA PHE A 255 -4.91 -18.11 -0.76
C PHE A 255 -3.65 -17.79 -1.57
N SER A 256 -3.50 -16.54 -2.01
CA SER A 256 -2.34 -16.14 -2.82
C SER A 256 -1.02 -16.37 -2.06
N PRO A 257 0.09 -16.71 -2.75
CA PRO A 257 1.41 -16.77 -2.12
C PRO A 257 1.85 -15.44 -1.49
N LYS A 258 1.30 -14.29 -1.93
CA LYS A 258 1.63 -12.99 -1.34
C LYS A 258 0.93 -12.76 0.01
N SER A 259 -0.26 -13.32 0.23
CA SER A 259 -0.98 -13.19 1.51
C SER A 259 -0.37 -14.07 2.60
N THR A 260 0.34 -15.13 2.24
CA THR A 260 1.03 -16.03 3.19
C THR A 260 2.42 -15.54 3.62
N LYS A 261 2.94 -14.43 3.05
CA LYS A 261 4.27 -13.88 3.38
C LYS A 261 4.49 -13.57 4.86
N MET A 262 3.43 -13.26 5.59
CA MET A 262 3.46 -13.05 7.06
C MET A 262 3.81 -14.32 7.84
N LEU A 263 3.64 -15.49 7.22
CA LEU A 263 3.90 -16.82 7.78
C LEU A 263 5.25 -17.40 7.34
N PHE A 264 6.07 -16.68 6.57
CA PHE A 264 7.36 -17.21 6.09
C PHE A 264 8.37 -17.41 7.23
N MET A 265 8.32 -16.54 8.26
CA MET A 265 9.11 -16.73 9.48
C MET A 265 8.35 -17.68 10.41
N GLY A 266 9.00 -18.77 10.79
CA GLY A 266 8.46 -19.78 11.67
C GLY A 266 9.51 -20.34 12.62
N TRP A 267 9.09 -20.67 13.84
CA TRP A 267 9.89 -21.43 14.80
C TRP A 267 9.42 -22.88 14.81
N ASN A 268 10.30 -23.80 14.42
CA ASN A 268 10.00 -25.23 14.41
C ASN A 268 9.74 -25.72 15.84
N VAL A 269 8.61 -26.40 16.03
CA VAL A 269 8.25 -27.05 17.30
C VAL A 269 8.63 -28.53 17.25
N SER A 270 8.18 -29.19 16.20
CA SER A 270 8.43 -30.59 15.89
C SER A 270 8.39 -30.75 14.35
N GLY A 271 8.83 -31.88 13.81
CA GLY A 271 9.03 -32.14 12.37
C GLY A 271 8.29 -31.20 11.39
N ALA A 272 6.96 -31.26 11.33
CA ALA A 272 6.13 -30.44 10.42
C ALA A 272 5.41 -29.26 11.11
N GLU A 273 5.53 -29.11 12.42
CA GLU A 273 4.80 -28.11 13.20
C GLU A 273 5.62 -26.85 13.39
N VAL A 274 4.98 -25.71 13.12
CA VAL A 274 5.62 -24.39 13.17
C VAL A 274 4.76 -23.44 13.99
N ILE A 275 5.40 -22.72 14.90
CA ILE A 275 4.82 -21.56 15.57
C ILE A 275 5.22 -20.31 14.79
N PHE A 276 4.23 -19.55 14.31
CA PHE A 276 4.45 -18.33 13.54
C PHE A 276 4.52 -17.11 14.46
N PRO A 277 5.67 -16.41 14.56
CA PRO A 277 5.82 -15.23 15.42
C PRO A 277 4.82 -14.11 15.10
N PHE A 278 4.47 -13.93 13.83
CA PHE A 278 3.44 -12.98 13.41
C PHE A 278 2.08 -13.27 14.06
N ILE A 279 1.65 -14.55 14.05
CA ILE A 279 0.36 -14.96 14.62
C ILE A 279 0.37 -14.83 16.15
N ILE A 280 1.47 -15.19 16.82
CA ILE A 280 1.60 -15.01 18.27
C ILE A 280 1.42 -13.53 18.64
N LEU A 281 2.20 -12.65 18.01
CA LEU A 281 2.22 -11.24 18.37
C LEU A 281 0.93 -10.54 17.98
N LEU A 282 0.31 -10.90 16.84
CA LEU A 282 -1.00 -10.38 16.45
C LEU A 282 -2.08 -10.82 17.46
N SER A 283 -2.07 -12.10 17.85
CA SER A 283 -3.00 -12.62 18.86
C SER A 283 -2.82 -11.93 20.20
N PHE A 284 -1.56 -11.69 20.62
CA PHE A 284 -1.26 -10.89 21.80
C PHE A 284 -1.86 -9.48 21.72
N LEU A 285 -1.69 -8.77 20.59
CA LEU A 285 -2.25 -7.43 20.40
C LEU A 285 -3.79 -7.45 20.44
N TYR A 286 -4.44 -8.45 19.83
CA TYR A 286 -5.90 -8.61 19.89
C TYR A 286 -6.39 -8.89 21.30
N LEU A 287 -5.78 -9.84 22.02
CA LEU A 287 -6.14 -10.15 23.41
C LEU A 287 -5.88 -8.95 24.32
N HIS A 288 -4.76 -8.25 24.14
CA HIS A 288 -4.45 -7.02 24.88
C HIS A 288 -5.51 -5.95 24.61
N SER A 289 -5.95 -5.73 23.36
CA SER A 289 -7.03 -4.79 23.04
C SER A 289 -8.38 -5.17 23.64
N TYR A 290 -8.63 -6.47 23.84
CA TYR A 290 -9.88 -6.96 24.43
C TYR A 290 -9.91 -6.85 25.95
N TYR A 291 -8.83 -7.25 26.63
CA TYR A 291 -8.77 -7.35 28.09
C TYR A 291 -8.18 -6.12 28.78
N ALA A 292 -7.18 -5.48 28.19
CA ALA A 292 -6.52 -4.30 28.77
C ALA A 292 -7.18 -2.99 28.29
N GLN A 293 -8.52 -2.96 28.23
CA GLN A 293 -9.30 -1.85 27.67
C GLN A 293 -8.83 -0.49 28.23
N ASN A 294 -8.82 0.53 27.36
CA ASN A 294 -8.39 1.91 27.65
C ASN A 294 -6.90 2.09 28.02
N LYS A 295 -6.05 1.06 27.88
CA LYS A 295 -4.59 1.23 28.04
C LYS A 295 -3.95 1.87 26.81
N LEU A 296 -4.39 1.48 25.62
CA LEU A 296 -3.93 2.04 24.35
C LEU A 296 -5.11 2.45 23.47
N SER A 297 -4.94 3.49 22.65
CA SER A 297 -5.91 3.93 21.65
C SER A 297 -5.99 2.97 20.46
N VAL A 298 -7.06 3.08 19.67
CA VAL A 298 -7.19 2.35 18.40
C VAL A 298 -6.00 2.63 17.48
N PHE A 299 -5.57 3.89 17.36
CA PHE A 299 -4.40 4.27 16.55
C PHE A 299 -3.14 3.51 16.99
N SER A 300 -2.92 3.38 18.29
CA SER A 300 -1.75 2.66 18.81
C SER A 300 -1.76 1.20 18.39
N TYR A 301 -2.89 0.49 18.48
CA TYR A 301 -2.94 -0.90 18.00
C TYR A 301 -2.77 -1.01 16.49
N GLU A 302 -3.37 -0.11 15.70
CA GLU A 302 -3.18 -0.09 14.24
C GLU A 302 -1.70 0.11 13.87
N PHE A 303 -1.03 1.04 14.55
CA PHE A 303 0.40 1.31 14.35
C PHE A 303 1.27 0.12 14.79
N LEU A 304 1.02 -0.47 15.97
CA LEU A 304 1.71 -1.67 16.46
C LEU A 304 1.57 -2.84 15.47
N ILE A 305 0.38 -3.05 14.90
CA ILE A 305 0.14 -4.09 13.90
C ILE A 305 0.92 -3.80 12.61
N MET A 306 1.06 -2.55 12.18
CA MET A 306 1.88 -2.20 11.01
C MET A 306 3.38 -2.35 11.26
N LEU A 307 3.85 -1.98 12.45
CA LEU A 307 5.23 -2.24 12.89
C LEU A 307 5.53 -3.74 12.88
N LEU A 308 4.64 -4.55 13.46
CA LEU A 308 4.72 -6.01 13.43
C LEU A 308 4.74 -6.55 12.00
N THR A 309 3.81 -6.09 11.16
CA THR A 309 3.66 -6.53 9.78
C THR A 309 4.96 -6.33 9.00
N LEU A 310 5.55 -5.14 9.03
CA LEU A 310 6.79 -4.87 8.27
C LEU A 310 8.05 -5.43 8.94
N SER A 311 8.02 -5.74 10.23
CA SER A 311 9.18 -6.35 10.91
C SER A 311 9.38 -7.82 10.56
N ILE A 312 8.29 -8.58 10.39
CA ILE A 312 8.33 -10.04 10.25
C ILE A 312 8.08 -10.50 8.80
N THR A 313 7.39 -9.69 8.01
CA THR A 313 7.02 -10.07 6.64
C THR A 313 8.14 -9.80 5.65
N HIS A 314 8.33 -10.70 4.68
CA HIS A 314 9.10 -10.41 3.47
C HIS A 314 8.33 -9.45 2.55
N TYR A 315 8.23 -8.19 2.99
CA TYR A 315 7.45 -7.15 2.33
C TYR A 315 8.15 -6.63 1.07
N HIS A 316 7.34 -6.23 0.09
CA HIS A 316 7.80 -5.49 -1.08
C HIS A 316 7.93 -4.00 -0.76
N PRO A 317 8.91 -3.26 -1.33
CA PRO A 317 9.21 -1.88 -0.96
C PRO A 317 8.01 -0.93 -0.87
N GLN A 318 7.03 -1.06 -1.78
CA GLN A 318 5.83 -0.22 -1.82
C GLN A 318 4.91 -0.41 -0.61
N TRP A 319 4.97 -1.54 0.11
CA TRP A 319 4.15 -1.80 1.30
C TRP A 319 4.53 -0.89 2.48
N PHE A 320 5.71 -0.28 2.46
CA PHE A 320 6.12 0.69 3.47
C PHE A 320 5.18 1.92 3.50
N LEU A 321 4.44 2.17 2.41
CA LEU A 321 3.44 3.23 2.34
C LEU A 321 2.33 3.04 3.38
N TRP A 322 2.02 1.79 3.75
CA TRP A 322 0.99 1.48 4.74
C TRP A 322 1.36 1.98 6.14
N LEU A 323 2.65 1.88 6.50
CA LEU A 323 3.18 2.31 7.80
C LEU A 323 3.40 3.82 7.87
N THR A 324 3.65 4.45 6.73
CA THR A 324 4.06 5.86 6.64
C THR A 324 3.12 6.87 7.29
N PRO A 325 1.78 6.83 7.12
CA PRO A 325 0.91 7.77 7.83
C PRO A 325 1.05 7.67 9.35
N PHE A 326 1.26 6.48 9.89
CA PHE A 326 1.44 6.28 11.33
C PHE A 326 2.77 6.87 11.82
N LEU A 327 3.87 6.65 11.09
CA LEU A 327 5.17 7.26 11.40
C LEU A 327 5.10 8.78 11.37
N LEU A 328 4.47 9.36 10.34
CA LEU A 328 4.30 10.81 10.23
C LEU A 328 3.42 11.37 11.34
N ILE A 329 2.30 10.72 11.69
CA ILE A 329 1.47 11.12 12.83
C ILE A 329 2.26 11.11 14.12
N TYR A 330 2.98 10.01 14.39
CA TYR A 330 3.78 9.88 15.60
C TYR A 330 4.90 10.92 15.68
N LEU A 331 5.59 11.19 14.56
CA LEU A 331 6.63 12.22 14.47
C LEU A 331 6.09 13.61 14.79
N ILE A 332 4.97 13.99 14.16
CA ILE A 332 4.34 15.31 14.34
C ILE A 332 3.80 15.47 15.76
N LYS A 333 3.18 14.42 16.31
CA LYS A 333 2.62 14.44 17.68
C LYS A 333 3.70 14.50 18.75
N SER A 334 4.79 13.77 18.56
CA SER A 334 5.97 13.79 19.45
C SER A 334 6.87 15.02 19.28
N ASN A 335 6.45 16.03 18.51
CA ASN A 335 7.24 17.23 18.22
C ASN A 335 8.65 16.90 17.70
N PHE A 336 8.74 15.90 16.82
CA PHE A 336 10.00 15.43 16.21
C PHE A 336 11.03 14.86 17.18
N LYS A 337 10.65 14.57 18.44
CA LYS A 337 11.54 13.96 19.45
C LYS A 337 12.19 12.66 18.96
N TYR A 338 11.46 11.86 18.18
CA TYR A 338 11.91 10.56 17.66
C TYR A 338 12.33 10.61 16.18
N SER A 339 12.76 11.77 15.70
CA SER A 339 13.16 11.97 14.29
C SER A 339 14.26 11.01 13.86
N LEU A 340 15.32 10.84 14.65
CA LEU A 340 16.44 9.95 14.31
C LEU A 340 15.99 8.50 14.11
N LEU A 341 15.08 8.01 14.96
CA LEU A 341 14.53 6.67 14.87
C LEU A 341 13.65 6.50 13.63
N ILE A 342 12.79 7.48 13.34
CA ILE A 342 11.93 7.40 12.15
C ILE A 342 12.77 7.51 10.87
N ILE A 343 13.75 8.41 10.84
CA ILE A 343 14.70 8.53 9.72
C ILE A 343 15.46 7.22 9.53
N SER A 344 15.95 6.57 10.60
CA SER A 344 16.64 5.29 10.46
C SER A 344 15.72 4.21 9.89
N MET A 345 14.43 4.18 10.25
CA MET A 345 13.44 3.28 9.64
C MET A 345 13.26 3.56 8.14
N PHE A 346 13.14 4.82 7.71
CA PHE A 346 13.12 5.17 6.28
C PHE A 346 14.43 4.80 5.56
N LEU A 347 15.59 4.94 6.22
CA LEU A 347 16.87 4.52 5.67
C LEU A 347 16.94 3.01 5.49
N THR A 348 16.45 2.21 6.45
CA THR A 348 16.39 0.75 6.28
C THR A 348 15.51 0.37 5.10
N TRP A 349 14.36 1.04 4.93
CA TRP A 349 13.51 0.85 3.75
C TRP A 349 14.24 1.20 2.45
N LEU A 350 14.92 2.35 2.40
CA LEU A 350 15.67 2.77 1.21
C LEU A 350 16.77 1.77 0.86
N ILE A 351 17.56 1.35 1.83
CA ILE A 351 18.62 0.36 1.65
C ILE A 351 18.01 -0.94 1.11
N ILE A 352 16.96 -1.47 1.75
CA ILE A 352 16.29 -2.69 1.27
C ILE A 352 15.78 -2.52 -0.16
N THR A 353 15.21 -1.37 -0.51
CA THR A 353 14.72 -1.07 -1.87
C THR A 353 15.85 -1.07 -2.91
N LEU A 354 17.01 -0.47 -2.59
CA LEU A 354 18.18 -0.51 -3.46
C LEU A 354 18.72 -1.94 -3.63
N PHE A 355 18.59 -2.77 -2.60
CA PHE A 355 18.90 -4.19 -2.60
C PHE A 355 17.73 -5.07 -3.10
N PHE A 356 16.70 -4.52 -3.74
CA PHE A 356 15.79 -5.33 -4.55
C PHE A 356 16.33 -5.46 -5.99
N GLU A 357 15.52 -6.03 -6.89
CA GLU A 357 15.75 -6.00 -8.32
C GLU A 357 15.85 -4.55 -8.86
N ALA A 358 16.63 -4.36 -9.93
CA ALA A 358 16.87 -3.03 -10.51
C ALA A 358 15.57 -2.32 -10.93
N SER A 359 14.56 -3.09 -11.37
CA SER A 359 13.21 -2.62 -11.68
C SER A 359 12.55 -1.86 -10.53
N LEU A 360 12.91 -2.12 -9.26
CA LEU A 360 12.38 -1.43 -8.07
C LEU A 360 13.25 -0.25 -7.61
N SER A 361 14.32 0.11 -8.34
CA SER A 361 15.21 1.21 -7.96
C SER A 361 15.53 2.11 -9.15
N TYR A 362 16.73 2.04 -9.72
CA TYR A 362 17.12 2.88 -10.86
C TYR A 362 16.55 2.38 -12.19
N GLY A 363 16.23 1.09 -12.32
CA GLY A 363 15.55 0.50 -13.49
C GLY A 363 14.20 1.14 -13.80
N LEU A 364 13.61 1.86 -12.84
CA LEU A 364 12.41 2.66 -13.03
C LEU A 364 12.55 3.69 -14.14
N PHE A 365 13.76 4.23 -14.36
CA PHE A 365 14.01 5.24 -15.40
C PHE A 365 14.25 4.64 -16.79
N SER A 366 13.93 3.35 -16.99
CA SER A 366 13.98 2.69 -18.29
C SER A 366 13.19 3.36 -19.42
N PRO A 367 12.10 4.12 -19.18
CA PRO A 367 11.46 4.92 -20.23
C PRO A 367 12.36 6.04 -20.79
N ILE A 368 13.27 6.61 -19.99
CA ILE A 368 14.26 7.60 -20.48
C ILE A 368 15.52 6.89 -20.98
N PHE A 369 15.99 5.90 -20.23
CA PHE A 369 17.23 5.18 -20.49
C PHE A 369 16.94 3.68 -20.66
N PRO A 370 16.56 3.22 -21.87
CA PRO A 370 16.13 1.84 -22.09
C PRO A 370 17.13 0.77 -21.64
N SER A 371 18.44 1.07 -21.65
CA SER A 371 19.47 0.17 -21.12
C SER A 371 19.28 -0.23 -19.66
N LEU A 372 18.59 0.61 -18.86
CA LEU A 372 18.31 0.32 -17.46
C LEU A 372 17.33 -0.83 -17.25
N SER A 373 16.58 -1.25 -18.27
CA SER A 373 15.71 -2.43 -18.17
C SER A 373 16.47 -3.74 -18.04
N GLN A 374 17.75 -3.75 -18.44
CA GLN A 374 18.66 -4.90 -18.36
C GLN A 374 19.80 -4.66 -17.36
N ALA A 375 19.70 -3.60 -16.54
CA ALA A 375 20.76 -3.28 -15.62
C ALA A 375 20.85 -4.34 -14.51
N THR A 376 22.07 -4.82 -14.26
CA THR A 376 22.39 -5.70 -13.13
C THR A 376 21.95 -5.05 -11.83
N SER A 377 21.33 -5.80 -10.91
CA SER A 377 20.87 -5.25 -9.64
C SER A 377 22.06 -4.95 -8.70
N LEU A 378 21.90 -3.98 -7.79
CA LEU A 378 22.90 -3.73 -6.74
C LEU A 378 23.14 -5.00 -5.89
N SER A 379 22.10 -5.82 -5.72
CA SER A 379 22.24 -7.09 -5.01
C SER A 379 23.25 -8.01 -5.69
N ASP A 380 23.16 -8.17 -7.00
CA ASP A 380 24.03 -9.06 -7.76
C ASP A 380 25.47 -8.53 -7.76
N VAL A 381 25.64 -7.21 -7.90
CA VAL A 381 26.96 -6.56 -7.82
C VAL A 381 27.62 -6.81 -6.46
N VAL A 382 26.89 -6.59 -5.36
CA VAL A 382 27.42 -6.78 -4.00
C VAL A 382 27.63 -8.27 -3.69
N ASN A 383 26.80 -9.15 -4.23
CA ASN A 383 26.90 -10.59 -4.01
C ASN A 383 28.21 -11.19 -4.55
N ASN A 384 28.88 -10.52 -5.50
CA ASN A 384 30.21 -10.90 -5.97
C ASN A 384 31.31 -10.70 -4.92
N TYR A 385 31.08 -9.86 -3.90
CA TYR A 385 32.07 -9.52 -2.88
C TYR A 385 31.71 -10.01 -1.49
N THR A 386 30.42 -10.19 -1.18
CA THR A 386 29.96 -10.59 0.15
C THR A 386 28.54 -11.17 0.11
N ASN A 387 28.09 -11.82 1.19
CA ASN A 387 26.74 -12.37 1.26
C ASN A 387 25.68 -11.26 1.38
N VAL A 388 25.06 -10.91 0.26
CA VAL A 388 24.03 -9.86 0.20
C VAL A 388 22.82 -10.19 1.07
N PHE A 389 22.46 -11.46 1.24
CA PHE A 389 21.34 -11.87 2.08
C PHE A 389 21.61 -11.61 3.56
N GLN A 390 22.86 -11.77 4.00
CA GLN A 390 23.27 -11.41 5.36
C GLN A 390 23.13 -9.90 5.58
N ILE A 391 23.54 -9.07 4.62
CA ILE A 391 23.34 -7.61 4.68
C ILE A 391 21.87 -7.26 4.77
N LYS A 392 21.02 -7.80 3.88
CA LYS A 392 19.56 -7.57 3.91
C LYS A 392 18.96 -7.99 5.26
N SER A 393 19.44 -9.09 5.84
CA SER A 393 19.00 -9.59 7.14
C SER A 393 19.37 -8.62 8.27
N VAL A 394 20.60 -8.13 8.30
CA VAL A 394 21.06 -7.12 9.27
C VAL A 394 20.23 -5.84 9.17
N VAL A 395 20.00 -5.33 7.96
CA VAL A 395 19.19 -4.12 7.74
C VAL A 395 17.74 -4.32 8.20
N ARG A 396 17.14 -5.48 7.90
CA ARG A 396 15.79 -5.84 8.40
C ARG A 396 15.76 -5.94 9.92
N SER A 397 16.80 -6.48 10.55
CA SER A 397 16.92 -6.54 12.01
C SER A 397 16.98 -5.16 12.66
N PHE A 398 17.66 -4.18 12.04
CA PHE A 398 17.62 -2.79 12.53
C PHE A 398 16.21 -2.20 12.49
N PHE A 399 15.47 -2.44 11.41
CA PHE A 399 14.07 -2.01 11.33
C PHE A 399 13.20 -2.66 12.41
N ALA A 400 13.36 -3.97 12.62
CA ALA A 400 12.63 -4.71 13.65
C ALA A 400 12.98 -4.22 15.07
N GLY A 401 14.26 -3.95 15.35
CA GLY A 401 14.71 -3.38 16.62
C GLY A 401 14.11 -1.99 16.88
N GLY A 402 14.08 -1.13 15.86
CA GLY A 402 13.41 0.18 15.95
C GLY A 402 11.90 0.06 16.18
N SER A 403 11.26 -0.92 15.54
CA SER A 403 9.84 -1.25 15.72
C SER A 403 9.53 -1.75 17.13
N ILE A 404 10.38 -2.59 17.71
CA ILE A 404 10.28 -3.05 19.10
C ILE A 404 10.40 -1.86 20.06
N TYR A 405 11.37 -0.97 19.84
CA TYR A 405 11.54 0.21 20.69
C TYR A 405 10.35 1.16 20.62
N LEU A 406 9.81 1.45 19.42
CA LEU A 406 8.57 2.22 19.28
C LEU A 406 7.40 1.54 19.98
N SER A 407 7.29 0.22 19.85
CA SER A 407 6.25 -0.56 20.53
C SER A 407 6.35 -0.41 22.05
N TYR A 408 7.55 -0.54 22.59
CA TYR A 408 7.84 -0.32 24.01
C TYR A 408 7.43 1.08 24.49
N LEU A 409 7.64 2.12 23.69
CA LEU A 409 7.23 3.49 24.06
C LEU A 409 5.72 3.62 24.23
N PHE A 410 4.91 2.93 23.42
CA PHE A 410 3.46 2.93 23.59
C PHE A 410 3.04 2.27 24.91
N PHE A 411 3.62 1.11 25.24
CA PHE A 411 3.30 0.42 26.49
C PHE A 411 3.84 1.11 27.75
N ARG A 412 4.92 1.92 27.62
CA ARG A 412 5.51 2.66 28.75
C ARG A 412 4.91 4.04 28.95
N ASN A 413 4.68 4.80 27.89
CA ASN A 413 4.32 6.22 27.93
C ASN A 413 2.98 6.49 27.23
N ASN A 414 1.88 6.36 27.96
CA ASN A 414 0.53 6.58 27.43
C ASN A 414 0.23 8.06 27.11
N SER A 415 1.14 9.01 27.32
CA SER A 415 0.88 10.44 27.13
C SER A 415 0.69 10.82 25.67
N ILE A 416 1.52 10.31 24.76
CA ILE A 416 1.41 10.58 23.31
C ILE A 416 0.11 9.98 22.76
N ASP A 417 -0.31 8.85 23.32
CA ASP A 417 -1.47 8.09 22.88
C ASP A 417 -2.81 8.75 23.27
N LYS A 418 -2.85 9.49 24.38
CA LYS A 418 -4.05 10.25 24.82
C LYS A 418 -4.39 11.43 23.91
N ASP A 419 -3.41 11.92 23.15
CA ASP A 419 -3.56 13.07 22.27
C ASP A 419 -3.94 12.69 20.82
N ILE A 420 -4.07 11.40 20.50
CA ILE A 420 -4.35 10.88 19.16
C ILE A 420 -5.78 10.34 19.10
#